data_AF-A0A7S4KV62-F1
#
_entry.id   AF-A0A7S4KV62-F1
#
_cell.length_a   1.000
_cell.length_b   1.000
_cell.length_c   1.000
_cell.angle_alpha   90.00
_cell.angle_beta   90.00
_cell.angle_gamma   90.00
#
_symmetry.space_group_name_H-M   'P 1'
#
loop_
_entity.id
_entity.type
_entity.pdbx_description
1 polymer ?
#
loop_
_entity_poly.entity_id
_entity_poly.type
_entity_poly.pdbx_seq_one_letter_code
_entity_poly.pdbx_strand_id
1 'polypeptide(L)'
;KSELKTFGRRKWRGVASLFRFSYRSQTLNRTRRMILQGVKEKAVGQIPVFAGLGTFTIRSLSLTSLKGMGMHAEVKRIYMQNNLLTSFEGWEFQPSLEELHAEENFLESFRGVCEQPKLESIWLQGNPITRCYCYRVMAICAFGKSLRYIDG
;
A
#
# COMPACT_ATOMS: atom_id res chain seq x y z
N LYS A 1 -25.34 47.39 29.62
CA LYS A 1 -23.96 46.97 29.29
C LYS A 1 -23.64 45.67 30.04
N SER A 2 -24.36 44.54 29.93
CA SER A 2 -24.91 43.78 28.79
C SER A 2 -23.86 43.45 27.74
N GLU A 3 -23.71 42.15 27.47
CA GLU A 3 -22.89 41.48 26.43
C GLU A 3 -21.52 40.91 26.85
N LEU A 4 -21.54 40.07 27.89
CA LEU A 4 -20.59 38.95 28.04
C LEU A 4 -21.41 37.67 28.21
N LYS A 5 -22.04 37.19 27.14
CA LYS A 5 -22.58 35.83 27.06
C LYS A 5 -22.70 35.41 25.60
N THR A 6 -22.24 34.20 25.33
CA THR A 6 -22.54 33.35 24.17
C THR A 6 -21.92 33.72 22.80
N PHE A 7 -20.61 33.53 22.66
CA PHE A 7 -20.04 33.21 21.35
C PHE A 7 -19.08 32.02 21.46
N GLY A 8 -19.39 30.91 20.76
CA GLY A 8 -18.35 29.99 20.30
C GLY A 8 -18.21 28.59 20.92
N ARG A 9 -19.20 27.99 21.61
CA ARG A 9 -19.10 26.57 22.05
C ARG A 9 -19.41 25.49 21.00
N ARG A 10 -19.70 25.86 19.74
CA ARG A 10 -20.01 24.88 18.67
C ARG A 10 -18.93 24.66 17.61
N LYS A 11 -17.77 25.32 17.66
CA LYS A 11 -16.75 25.24 16.59
C LYS A 11 -15.53 24.35 16.88
N TRP A 12 -15.44 23.72 18.05
CA TRP A 12 -14.18 23.08 18.49
C TRP A 12 -14.13 21.55 18.42
N ARG A 13 -15.21 20.87 18.03
CA ARG A 13 -15.19 19.40 17.91
C ARG A 13 -14.43 18.90 16.67
N GLY A 14 -14.54 19.61 15.55
CA GLY A 14 -13.83 19.25 14.31
C GLY A 14 -12.33 19.57 14.33
N VAL A 15 -11.92 20.62 15.04
CA VAL A 15 -10.51 21.03 15.09
C VAL A 15 -9.71 20.07 15.99
N ALA A 16 -10.27 19.65 17.13
CA ALA A 16 -9.65 18.67 18.01
C ALA A 16 -9.48 17.29 17.34
N SER A 17 -10.44 16.87 16.50
CA SER A 17 -10.31 15.64 15.71
C SER A 17 -9.27 15.77 14.60
N LEU A 18 -9.19 16.92 13.93
CA LEU A 18 -8.16 17.18 12.92
C LEU A 18 -6.75 17.25 13.52
N PHE A 19 -6.59 17.87 14.70
CA PHE A 19 -5.33 17.85 15.43
C PHE A 19 -4.97 16.44 15.89
N ARG A 20 -5.92 15.69 16.46
CA ARG A 20 -5.68 14.31 16.93
C ARG A 20 -5.38 13.36 15.75
N PHE A 21 -5.99 13.56 14.59
CA PHE A 21 -5.72 12.82 13.36
C PHE A 21 -4.37 13.20 12.75
N SER A 22 -4.04 14.49 12.67
CA SER A 22 -2.75 15.00 12.21
C SER A 22 -1.60 14.48 13.08
N TYR A 23 -1.72 14.59 14.41
CA TYR A 23 -0.74 14.04 15.35
C TYR A 23 -0.61 12.52 15.24
N ARG A 24 -1.72 11.78 15.13
CA ARG A 24 -1.70 10.31 14.98
C ARG A 24 -1.10 9.86 13.64
N SER A 25 -1.33 10.61 12.56
CA SER A 25 -0.71 10.38 11.25
C SER A 25 0.80 10.62 11.28
N GLN A 26 1.23 11.72 11.93
CA GLN A 26 2.64 12.06 12.10
C GLN A 26 3.39 11.05 12.98
N THR A 27 2.79 10.59 14.09
CA THR A 27 3.40 9.55 14.93
C THR A 27 3.47 8.20 14.21
N LEU A 28 2.45 7.81 13.45
CA LEU A 28 2.50 6.60 12.63
C LEU A 28 3.64 6.67 11.62
N ASN A 29 3.80 7.79 10.90
CA ASN A 29 4.89 7.94 9.94
C ASN A 29 6.27 7.93 10.62
N ARG A 30 6.38 8.48 11.84
CA ARG A 30 7.61 8.46 12.64
C ARG A 30 7.97 7.05 13.10
N THR A 31 7.00 6.30 13.64
CA THR A 31 7.21 4.89 14.03
C THR A 31 7.56 4.03 12.83
N ARG A 32 6.87 4.22 11.70
CA ARG A 32 7.15 3.50 10.45
C ARG A 32 8.56 3.77 9.92
N ARG A 33 9.00 5.03 9.95
CA ARG A 33 10.37 5.42 9.56
C ARG A 33 11.42 4.79 10.47
N MET A 34 11.16 4.70 11.78
CA MET A 34 12.06 4.01 12.72
C MET A 34 12.17 2.50 12.43
N ILE A 35 11.07 1.84 12.06
CA ILE A 35 11.09 0.42 11.65
C ILE A 35 12.01 0.25 10.43
N LEU A 36 11.87 1.09 9.40
CA LEU A 36 12.66 0.97 8.17
C LEU A 36 14.15 1.32 8.36
N GLN A 37 14.51 2.20 9.31
CA GLN A 37 15.90 2.58 9.57
C GLN A 37 16.77 1.43 10.10
N GLY A 38 16.16 0.42 10.73
CA GLY A 38 16.88 -0.73 11.30
C GLY A 38 16.86 -1.99 10.43
N VAL A 39 16.13 -2.00 9.31
CA VAL A 39 15.90 -3.20 8.52
C VAL A 39 16.82 -3.21 7.30
N LYS A 40 17.64 -4.26 7.18
CA LYS A 40 18.46 -4.50 5.99
C LYS A 40 17.57 -4.83 4.79
N GLU A 41 18.02 -4.51 3.57
CA GLU A 41 17.30 -4.91 2.35
C GLU A 41 17.11 -6.43 2.35
N LYS A 42 15.84 -6.86 2.21
CA LYS A 42 15.44 -8.25 2.07
C LYS A 42 14.59 -8.33 0.81
N ALA A 43 15.20 -8.83 -0.25
CA ALA A 43 14.61 -8.93 -1.57
C ALA A 43 13.96 -10.30 -1.79
N VAL A 44 13.01 -10.38 -2.72
CA VAL A 44 12.34 -11.64 -3.08
C VAL A 44 13.32 -12.66 -3.64
N GLY A 45 14.32 -12.24 -4.42
CA GLY A 45 15.34 -13.16 -4.97
C GLY A 45 16.22 -13.85 -3.92
N GLN A 46 16.16 -13.43 -2.64
CA GLN A 46 16.94 -14.02 -1.55
C GLN A 46 16.16 -15.10 -0.77
N ILE A 47 14.88 -15.30 -1.07
CA ILE A 47 14.03 -16.28 -0.39
C ILE A 47 13.63 -17.42 -1.34
N PRO A 48 13.47 -18.65 -0.84
CA PRO A 48 12.87 -19.72 -1.62
C PRO A 48 11.39 -19.36 -1.85
N VAL A 49 11.05 -19.13 -3.11
CA VAL A 49 9.69 -18.79 -3.53
C VAL A 49 8.93 -20.09 -3.82
N PHE A 50 7.73 -20.22 -3.24
CA PHE A 50 6.80 -21.27 -3.59
C PHE A 50 5.71 -20.69 -4.50
N ALA A 51 5.82 -20.96 -5.80
CA ALA A 51 4.78 -20.69 -6.78
C ALA A 51 4.13 -22.02 -7.18
N GLY A 52 2.82 -22.14 -7.00
CA GLY A 52 2.08 -23.36 -7.33
C GLY A 52 0.60 -23.06 -7.57
N LEU A 53 -0.02 -23.78 -8.51
CA LEU A 53 -1.45 -23.67 -8.84
C LEU A 53 -1.91 -22.23 -9.16
N GLY A 54 -1.06 -21.48 -9.89
CA GLY A 54 -1.34 -20.09 -10.28
C GLY A 54 -1.35 -19.09 -9.11
N THR A 55 -0.81 -19.47 -7.95
CA THR A 55 -0.72 -18.59 -6.77
C THR A 55 0.73 -18.42 -6.36
N PHE A 56 1.10 -17.17 -6.05
CA PHE A 56 2.43 -16.79 -5.56
C PHE A 56 2.27 -16.11 -4.19
N THR A 57 2.91 -16.64 -3.15
CA THR A 57 2.75 -16.14 -1.78
C THR A 57 4.09 -15.80 -1.15
N ILE A 58 4.24 -14.55 -0.71
CA ILE A 58 5.40 -13.99 0.00
C ILE A 58 4.98 -13.18 1.22
N ARG A 59 3.91 -13.61 1.90
CA ARG A 59 3.29 -12.94 3.05
C ARG A 59 4.16 -12.98 4.30
N SER A 60 4.17 -11.89 5.08
CA SER A 60 4.79 -11.84 6.42
C SER A 60 6.28 -12.20 6.43
N LEU A 61 7.01 -11.87 5.36
CA LEU A 61 8.43 -12.18 5.22
C LEU A 61 9.35 -10.99 5.55
N SER A 62 8.79 -9.86 5.98
CA SER A 62 9.53 -8.61 6.23
C SER A 62 10.31 -8.14 4.99
N LEU A 63 9.75 -8.35 3.80
CA LEU A 63 10.36 -7.92 2.55
C LEU A 63 10.36 -6.40 2.44
N THR A 64 11.47 -5.84 1.97
CA THR A 64 11.63 -4.40 1.73
C THR A 64 11.77 -4.08 0.24
N SER A 65 11.94 -5.09 -0.60
CA SER A 65 12.23 -4.96 -2.03
C SER A 65 11.64 -6.13 -2.82
N LEU A 66 11.12 -5.86 -4.02
CA LEU A 66 10.57 -6.88 -4.92
C LEU A 66 11.62 -7.42 -5.91
N LYS A 67 12.86 -6.94 -5.83
CA LYS A 67 13.94 -7.38 -6.71
C LYS A 67 14.11 -8.90 -6.69
N GLY A 68 14.30 -9.47 -7.87
CA GLY A 68 14.47 -10.92 -8.04
C GLY A 68 13.18 -11.73 -7.90
N MET A 69 12.01 -11.09 -7.94
CA MET A 69 10.72 -11.78 -8.06
C MET A 69 10.63 -12.49 -9.42
N GLY A 70 11.04 -11.83 -10.51
CA GLY A 70 10.93 -12.37 -11.86
C GLY A 70 9.51 -12.32 -12.42
N MET A 71 9.37 -12.76 -13.67
CA MET A 71 8.10 -12.93 -14.36
C MET A 71 7.53 -14.34 -14.14
N HIS A 72 6.25 -14.43 -13.78
CA HIS A 72 5.52 -15.69 -13.63
C HIS A 72 4.33 -15.74 -14.60
N ALA A 73 4.50 -16.49 -15.69
CA ALA A 73 3.50 -16.56 -16.77
C ALA A 73 2.15 -17.14 -16.32
N GLU A 74 2.16 -18.06 -15.35
CA GLU A 74 0.98 -18.83 -14.92
C GLU A 74 0.34 -18.29 -13.63
N VAL A 75 0.96 -17.29 -12.97
CA VAL A 75 0.47 -16.77 -11.70
C VAL A 75 -0.69 -15.82 -11.94
N LYS A 76 -1.83 -16.14 -11.34
CA LYS A 76 -3.07 -15.36 -11.34
C LYS A 76 -3.26 -14.54 -10.07
N ARG A 77 -2.70 -14.98 -8.95
CA ARG A 77 -2.87 -14.35 -7.65
C ARG A 77 -1.53 -14.16 -6.95
N ILE A 78 -1.24 -12.93 -6.52
CA ILE A 78 -0.05 -12.60 -5.73
C ILE A 78 -0.47 -12.14 -4.34
N TYR A 79 0.07 -12.80 -3.32
CA TYR A 79 -0.10 -12.45 -1.91
C TYR A 79 1.20 -11.93 -1.32
N MET A 80 1.28 -10.64 -1.04
CA MET A 80 2.45 -9.97 -0.49
C MET A 80 2.14 -9.05 0.71
N GLN A 81 1.03 -9.32 1.38
CA GLN A 81 0.62 -8.55 2.55
C GLN A 81 1.54 -8.75 3.76
N ASN A 82 1.47 -7.82 4.71
CA ASN A 82 2.26 -7.81 5.94
C ASN A 82 3.78 -7.81 5.67
N ASN A 83 4.24 -7.01 4.72
CA ASN A 83 5.66 -6.79 4.47
C ASN A 83 6.05 -5.33 4.76
N LEU A 84 7.28 -4.96 4.42
CA LEU A 84 7.85 -3.65 4.67
C LEU A 84 8.09 -2.89 3.34
N LEU A 85 7.32 -3.21 2.29
CA LEU A 85 7.48 -2.63 0.96
C LEU A 85 7.09 -1.14 0.98
N THR A 86 7.96 -0.27 0.47
CA THR A 86 7.72 1.19 0.39
C THR A 86 7.29 1.65 -1.00
N SER A 87 7.59 0.85 -2.01
CA SER A 87 7.25 1.07 -3.42
C SER A 87 7.15 -0.27 -4.14
N PHE A 88 6.82 -0.22 -5.43
CA PHE A 88 6.83 -1.38 -6.32
C PHE A 88 8.15 -1.49 -7.10
N GLU A 89 9.25 -0.88 -6.64
CA GLU A 89 10.53 -1.04 -7.32
C GLU A 89 11.00 -2.51 -7.35
N GLY A 90 11.39 -2.97 -8.53
CA GLY A 90 11.69 -4.37 -8.80
C GLY A 90 10.46 -5.22 -9.15
N TRP A 91 9.26 -4.61 -9.24
CA TRP A 91 8.09 -5.26 -9.81
C TRP A 91 8.28 -5.48 -11.32
N GLU A 92 7.92 -6.67 -11.79
CA GLU A 92 8.01 -7.07 -13.19
C GLU A 92 6.62 -7.35 -13.76
N PHE A 93 6.50 -7.32 -15.09
CA PHE A 93 5.27 -7.63 -15.80
C PHE A 93 4.79 -9.07 -15.50
N GLN A 94 3.51 -9.22 -15.12
CA GLN A 94 2.89 -10.51 -14.83
C GLN A 94 1.69 -10.74 -15.77
N PRO A 95 1.85 -11.51 -16.87
CA PRO A 95 0.89 -11.55 -17.98
C PRO A 95 -0.47 -12.17 -17.63
N SER A 96 -0.53 -12.95 -16.55
CA SER A 96 -1.73 -13.67 -16.13
C SER A 96 -2.29 -13.21 -14.79
N LEU A 97 -1.72 -12.15 -14.19
CA LEU A 97 -2.13 -11.67 -12.88
C LEU A 97 -3.53 -11.07 -12.94
N GLU A 98 -4.42 -11.57 -12.09
CA GLU A 98 -5.82 -11.17 -11.95
C GLU A 98 -6.06 -10.48 -10.60
N GLU A 99 -5.36 -10.91 -9.54
CA GLU A 99 -5.54 -10.42 -8.16
C GLU A 99 -4.20 -10.11 -7.46
N LEU A 100 -4.12 -8.95 -6.81
CA LEU A 100 -2.94 -8.52 -6.05
C LEU A 100 -3.29 -8.08 -4.63
N HIS A 101 -2.79 -8.82 -3.64
CA HIS A 101 -2.93 -8.53 -2.23
C HIS A 101 -1.64 -7.91 -1.68
N ALA A 102 -1.68 -6.61 -1.40
CA ALA A 102 -0.56 -5.79 -0.96
C ALA A 102 -0.85 -5.04 0.36
N GLU A 103 -1.81 -5.53 1.14
CA GLU A 103 -2.25 -4.94 2.39
C GLU A 103 -1.12 -4.86 3.43
N GLU A 104 -1.24 -3.92 4.37
CA GLU A 104 -0.34 -3.81 5.52
C GLU A 104 1.15 -3.76 5.14
N ASN A 105 1.45 -2.92 4.15
CA ASN A 105 2.79 -2.52 3.74
C ASN A 105 3.00 -1.02 4.03
N PHE A 106 4.08 -0.47 3.47
CA PHE A 106 4.52 0.91 3.66
C PHE A 106 4.49 1.67 2.33
N LEU A 107 3.68 1.24 1.36
CA LEU A 107 3.61 1.81 0.02
C LEU A 107 3.21 3.29 0.10
N GLU A 108 4.13 4.18 -0.28
CA GLU A 108 3.87 5.63 -0.31
C GLU A 108 3.46 6.12 -1.70
N SER A 109 3.81 5.36 -2.75
CA SER A 109 3.50 5.66 -4.14
C SER A 109 3.45 4.38 -4.99
N PHE A 110 2.92 4.48 -6.21
CA PHE A 110 2.97 3.42 -7.22
C PHE A 110 4.27 3.43 -8.05
N ARG A 111 5.34 4.05 -7.54
CA ARG A 111 6.64 4.06 -8.22
C ARG A 111 7.13 2.63 -8.44
N GLY A 112 7.60 2.34 -9.64
CA GLY A 112 8.10 1.03 -10.04
C GLY A 112 7.03 0.06 -10.57
N VAL A 113 5.75 0.44 -10.54
CA VAL A 113 4.69 -0.35 -11.17
C VAL A 113 4.80 -0.26 -12.70
N CYS A 114 4.48 -1.36 -13.38
CA CYS A 114 4.17 -1.42 -14.80
C CYS A 114 2.75 -1.97 -15.01
N GLU A 115 2.15 -1.67 -16.16
CA GLU A 115 0.79 -2.11 -16.49
C GLU A 115 0.65 -3.64 -16.37
N GLN A 116 -0.47 -4.08 -15.80
CA GLN A 116 -0.85 -5.47 -15.61
C GLN A 116 -2.18 -5.71 -16.34
N PRO A 117 -2.16 -6.16 -17.61
CA PRO A 117 -3.30 -6.05 -18.52
C PRO A 117 -4.51 -6.90 -18.13
N LYS A 118 -4.32 -7.88 -17.25
CA LYS A 118 -5.38 -8.74 -16.73
C LYS A 118 -5.71 -8.47 -15.25
N LEU A 119 -5.04 -7.53 -14.59
CA LEU A 119 -5.27 -7.28 -13.18
C LEU A 119 -6.64 -6.65 -13.01
N GLU A 120 -7.52 -7.32 -12.27
CA GLU A 120 -8.89 -6.87 -12.05
C GLU A 120 -9.10 -6.37 -10.62
N SER A 121 -8.37 -6.95 -9.65
CA SER A 121 -8.56 -6.66 -8.22
C SER A 121 -7.24 -6.37 -7.51
N ILE A 122 -7.23 -5.31 -6.70
CA ILE A 122 -6.09 -4.97 -5.84
C ILE A 122 -6.56 -4.59 -4.43
N TRP A 123 -5.80 -5.02 -3.43
CA TRP A 123 -5.99 -4.62 -2.03
C TRP A 123 -4.73 -3.92 -1.51
N LEU A 124 -4.90 -2.68 -1.07
CA LEU A 124 -3.87 -1.74 -0.60
C LEU A 124 -4.15 -1.23 0.81
N GLN A 125 -5.20 -1.68 1.49
CA GLN A 125 -5.51 -1.30 2.87
C GLN A 125 -4.29 -1.37 3.79
N GLY A 126 -4.19 -0.42 4.73
CA GLY A 126 -3.04 -0.32 5.65
C GLY A 126 -1.81 0.41 5.09
N ASN A 127 -1.74 0.68 3.78
CA ASN A 127 -0.63 1.44 3.19
C ASN A 127 -0.77 2.97 3.34
N PRO A 128 0.32 3.74 3.45
CA PRO A 128 0.28 5.20 3.40
C PRO A 128 -0.45 5.77 2.17
N ILE A 129 -0.31 5.14 1.00
CA ILE A 129 -0.87 5.62 -0.27
C ILE A 129 -2.40 5.74 -0.25
N THR A 130 -3.11 4.91 0.54
CA THR A 130 -4.58 4.92 0.62
C THR A 130 -5.13 6.16 1.32
N ARG A 131 -4.28 6.94 1.99
CA ARG A 131 -4.66 8.24 2.58
C ARG A 131 -4.81 9.33 1.53
N CYS A 132 -4.27 9.14 0.33
CA CYS A 132 -4.42 10.10 -0.76
C CYS A 132 -5.82 9.98 -1.36
N TYR A 133 -6.57 11.08 -1.48
CA TYR A 133 -7.95 11.04 -2.00
C TYR A 133 -8.07 10.40 -3.38
N CYS A 134 -7.05 10.58 -4.24
CA CYS A 134 -7.05 10.06 -5.61
C CYS A 134 -6.37 8.68 -5.76
N TYR A 135 -6.05 7.95 -4.68
CA TYR A 135 -5.26 6.71 -4.78
C TYR A 135 -5.90 5.65 -5.69
N ARG A 136 -7.23 5.55 -5.73
CA ARG A 136 -7.93 4.64 -6.64
C ARG A 136 -7.69 5.01 -8.12
N VAL A 137 -7.77 6.29 -8.45
CA VAL A 137 -7.47 6.80 -9.80
C VAL A 137 -6.00 6.57 -10.13
N MET A 138 -5.10 6.87 -9.20
CA MET A 138 -3.67 6.61 -9.38
C MET A 138 -3.38 5.11 -9.60
N ALA A 139 -4.10 4.20 -8.93
CA ALA A 139 -3.96 2.76 -9.12
C ALA A 139 -4.38 2.36 -10.55
N ILE A 140 -5.50 2.88 -11.06
CA ILE A 140 -5.95 2.63 -12.43
C ILE A 140 -4.92 3.15 -13.44
N CYS A 141 -4.36 4.34 -13.22
CA CYS A 141 -3.32 4.89 -14.08
C CYS A 141 -2.01 4.09 -14.04
N ALA A 142 -1.66 3.48 -12.90
CA ALA A 142 -0.42 2.74 -12.73
C ALA A 142 -0.51 1.29 -13.24
N PHE A 143 -1.58 0.59 -12.89
CA PHE A 143 -1.75 -0.84 -13.22
C PHE A 143 -2.49 -1.06 -14.54
N GLY A 144 -3.19 -0.04 -15.05
CA GLY A 144 -3.90 -0.10 -16.31
C GLY A 144 -5.43 -0.20 -16.15
N LYS A 145 -6.10 -0.07 -17.29
CA LYS A 145 -7.56 0.06 -17.41
C LYS A 145 -8.38 -1.20 -17.06
N SER A 146 -7.73 -2.35 -16.90
CA SER A 146 -8.41 -3.60 -16.52
C SER A 146 -8.86 -3.61 -15.06
N LEU A 147 -8.28 -2.74 -14.22
CA LEU A 147 -8.52 -2.70 -12.78
C LEU A 147 -9.95 -2.24 -12.47
N ARG A 148 -10.71 -3.09 -11.77
CA ARG A 148 -12.14 -2.89 -11.45
C ARG A 148 -12.38 -2.73 -9.95
N TYR A 149 -11.71 -3.55 -9.14
CA TYR A 149 -11.91 -3.61 -7.70
C TYR A 149 -10.65 -3.14 -6.99
N ILE A 150 -10.79 -2.12 -6.14
CA ILE A 150 -9.68 -1.54 -5.39
C ILE A 150 -10.15 -1.48 -3.95
N ASP A 151 -9.61 -2.31 -3.06
CA ASP A 151 -10.03 -2.34 -1.65
C ASP A 151 -11.52 -2.63 -1.41
N GLY A 152 -12.15 -3.40 -2.32
CA GLY A 152 -13.60 -3.62 -2.37
C GLY A 152 -14.37 -2.46 -3.01
#